data_AF-A0A7C6JZ69-F1
#
_entry.id   AF-A0A7C6JZ69-F1
#
_cell.length_a   1.000
_cell.length_b   1.000
_cell.length_c   1.000
_cell.angle_alpha   90.00
_cell.angle_beta   90.00
_cell.angle_gamma   90.00
#
_symmetry.space_group_name_H-M   'P 1'
#
loop_
_entity.id
_entity.type
_entity.pdbx_description
1 polymer ?
#
loop_
_entity_poly.entity_id
_entity_poly.type
_entity_poly.pdbx_seq_one_letter_code
_entity_poly.pdbx_strand_id
1 'polypeptide(L)'
;MRRVKPIHILFILLIFIASIIWTYSSLKSPVLVVSYAVDAALLLLIIYLLVGRTGKEKVKINHDNYKDYITEGSVDKNNRLNINIFSLEDLVKLAIDAGKRVIHDPKLGHYYVFMEEVAYVHDPAYVDQVLDNKQQVGKILLDKGIIRTEQLDTGLYYQKKIGIRLGDSLTALGFIDDTVLYSTIASQYKLPYYELDADMEIADTSWLGIMNVNMARALQALPLGKRTDGRLVIACGETAMAGIEKALKEMFGEEIYIVAAKPSRIYELLEHIEVKERNLKNAGSFQELLNARKLEPYERLSADEGEQFVSTYLKGRLDIPLFMKASGLVSPNILTSVPDPEGMLGYLNSKNYINGEMTNLVLALSRIVKRQDLRLKQDKVMPSILDLLKEAYYINSDTTEWVLTENLIKKKPIAELLEENFLVSKQTIGNAELVLDIFKKLANKSVIF
;
A
#
# COMPACT_ATOMS: atom_id res chain seq x y z
N MET A 1 27.41 33.78 7.77
CA MET A 1 28.25 32.69 8.33
C MET A 1 27.53 31.36 8.12
N ARG A 2 28.13 30.41 7.39
CA ARG A 2 27.52 29.09 7.11
C ARG A 2 27.34 28.31 8.43
N ARG A 3 26.12 27.87 8.72
CA ARG A 3 25.80 27.00 9.87
C ARG A 3 26.53 25.67 9.71
N VAL A 4 27.35 25.29 10.69
CA VAL A 4 27.90 23.94 10.78
C VAL A 4 26.81 23.04 11.36
N LYS A 5 26.30 22.09 10.55
CA LYS A 5 25.27 21.13 10.99
C LYS A 5 25.80 20.30 12.19
N PRO A 6 24.95 19.88 13.15
CA PRO A 6 25.39 19.11 14.32
C PRO A 6 26.12 17.80 13.96
N ILE A 7 25.83 17.21 12.80
CA ILE A 7 26.57 16.06 12.24
C ILE A 7 28.03 16.40 11.91
N HIS A 8 28.31 17.60 11.41
CA HIS A 8 29.69 18.04 11.15
C HIS A 8 30.45 18.28 12.45
N ILE A 9 29.76 18.70 13.52
CA ILE A 9 30.37 18.83 14.85
C ILE A 9 30.72 17.44 15.39
N LEU A 10 29.82 16.46 15.29
CA LEU A 10 30.06 15.07 15.71
C LEU A 10 31.20 14.41 14.92
N PHE A 11 31.27 14.68 13.62
CA PHE A 11 32.32 14.15 12.73
C PHE A 11 33.69 14.78 13.03
N ILE A 12 33.74 16.09 13.28
CA ILE A 12 34.96 16.77 13.75
C ILE A 12 35.39 16.19 15.11
N LEU A 13 34.43 15.96 16.02
CA LEU A 13 34.70 15.38 17.33
C LEU A 13 35.26 13.94 17.21
N LEU A 14 34.72 13.12 16.31
CA LEU A 14 35.19 11.76 16.03
C LEU A 14 36.58 11.74 15.41
N ILE A 15 36.88 12.64 14.47
CA ILE A 15 38.24 12.78 13.91
C ILE A 15 39.21 13.22 14.99
N PHE A 16 38.81 14.13 15.87
CA PHE A 16 39.63 14.62 16.96
C PHE A 16 39.90 13.51 17.99
N ILE A 17 38.87 12.74 18.37
CA ILE A 17 38.99 11.58 19.26
C ILE A 17 39.87 10.50 18.63
N ALA A 18 39.70 10.19 17.33
CA ALA A 18 40.53 9.22 16.63
C ALA A 18 42.00 9.67 16.54
N SER A 19 42.24 10.97 16.34
CA SER A 19 43.60 11.56 16.36
C SER A 19 44.23 11.47 17.75
N ILE A 20 43.46 11.71 18.82
CA ILE A 20 43.90 11.54 20.21
C ILE A 20 44.23 10.06 20.50
N ILE A 21 43.38 9.11 20.07
CA ILE A 21 43.61 7.68 20.28
C ILE A 21 44.85 7.20 19.51
N TRP A 22 45.04 7.66 18.27
CA TRP A 22 46.21 7.32 17.45
C TRP A 22 47.51 7.92 18.00
N THR A 23 47.47 9.14 18.55
CA THR A 23 48.63 9.72 19.25
C THR A 23 48.90 9.04 20.60
N TYR A 24 47.85 8.62 21.31
CA TYR A 24 47.97 7.85 22.57
C TYR A 24 48.63 6.49 22.36
N SER A 25 48.31 5.79 21.26
CA SER A 25 48.95 4.51 20.94
C SER A 25 50.40 4.65 20.44
N SER A 26 50.79 5.84 19.99
CA SER A 26 52.08 6.11 19.35
C SER A 26 53.09 6.84 20.25
N LEU A 27 52.65 7.55 21.30
CA LEU A 27 53.54 8.26 22.24
C LEU A 27 53.57 7.64 23.64
N LYS A 28 54.78 7.29 24.12
CA LYS A 28 55.06 6.76 25.48
C LYS A 28 55.18 7.83 26.59
N SER A 29 54.70 9.07 26.39
CA SER A 29 54.85 10.13 27.40
C SER A 29 53.51 10.53 28.04
N PRO A 30 53.33 10.34 29.37
CA PRO A 30 52.07 10.63 30.05
C PRO A 30 51.72 12.12 30.09
N VAL A 31 52.69 13.02 29.87
CA VAL A 31 52.48 14.47 29.89
C VAL A 31 51.68 14.96 28.68
N LEU A 32 51.93 14.41 27.49
CA LEU A 32 51.22 14.81 26.27
C LEU A 32 49.75 14.34 26.30
N VAL A 33 49.51 13.16 26.88
CA VAL A 33 48.17 12.61 27.08
C VAL A 33 47.25 13.54 27.91
N VAL A 34 47.77 14.08 29.01
CA VAL A 34 46.99 14.96 29.90
C VAL A 34 46.66 16.27 29.18
N SER A 35 47.59 16.81 28.37
CA SER A 35 47.35 18.01 27.57
C SER A 35 46.18 17.83 26.60
N TYR A 36 46.17 16.74 25.81
CA TYR A 36 45.10 16.50 24.84
C TYR A 36 43.73 16.23 25.48
N ALA A 37 43.70 15.61 26.66
CA ALA A 37 42.46 15.42 27.40
C ALA A 37 41.88 16.75 27.90
N VAL A 38 42.73 17.67 28.35
CA VAL A 38 42.33 19.03 28.74
C VAL A 38 41.81 19.81 27.53
N ASP A 39 42.47 19.71 26.38
CA ASP A 39 42.04 20.37 25.14
C ASP A 39 40.69 19.82 24.64
N ALA A 40 40.46 18.51 24.71
CA ALA A 40 39.19 17.90 24.35
C ALA A 40 38.04 18.32 25.29
N ALA A 41 38.31 18.41 26.60
CA ALA A 41 37.33 18.89 27.59
C ALA A 41 36.98 20.37 27.36
N LEU A 42 37.97 21.21 27.05
CA LEU A 42 37.75 22.61 26.67
C LEU A 42 36.93 22.73 25.39
N LEU A 43 37.20 21.89 24.39
CA LEU A 43 36.47 21.89 23.12
C LEU A 43 35.00 21.47 23.31
N LEU A 44 34.73 20.47 24.16
CA LEU A 44 33.37 20.07 24.55
C LEU A 44 32.65 21.18 25.33
N LEU A 45 33.34 21.86 26.24
CA LEU A 45 32.79 23.01 26.97
C LEU A 45 32.41 24.15 26.01
N ILE A 46 33.27 24.45 25.04
CA ILE A 46 33.02 25.47 24.01
C ILE A 46 31.82 25.08 23.14
N ILE A 47 31.70 23.82 22.73
CA ILE A 47 30.54 23.33 21.96
C ILE A 47 29.25 23.46 22.78
N TYR A 48 29.27 23.07 24.05
CA TYR A 48 28.12 23.20 24.95
C TYR A 48 27.69 24.66 25.10
N LEU A 49 28.66 25.56 25.32
CA LEU A 49 28.42 27.00 25.42
C LEU A 49 27.92 27.61 24.11
N LEU A 50 28.36 27.13 22.95
CA LEU A 50 27.90 27.59 21.64
C LEU A 50 26.46 27.15 21.35
N VAL A 51 26.14 25.86 21.55
CA VAL A 51 24.80 25.32 21.27
C VAL A 51 23.72 26.01 22.10
N GLY A 52 23.95 26.18 23.41
CA GLY A 52 23.00 26.88 24.30
C GLY A 52 22.85 28.38 23.99
N ARG A 53 23.83 29.01 23.34
CA ARG A 53 23.77 30.43 22.94
C ARG A 53 22.85 30.65 21.74
N THR A 54 22.90 29.75 20.76
CA THR A 54 22.21 29.94 19.46
C THR A 54 20.69 30.10 19.57
N GLY A 55 20.02 29.33 20.45
CA GLY A 55 18.58 29.42 20.66
C GLY A 55 18.15 30.77 21.28
N LYS A 56 18.82 31.19 22.36
CA LYS A 56 18.56 32.47 23.02
C LYS A 56 18.88 33.67 22.13
N GLU A 57 19.93 33.55 21.32
CA GLU A 57 20.35 34.57 20.36
C GLU A 57 19.33 34.71 19.22
N LYS A 58 18.75 33.61 18.73
CA LYS A 58 17.68 33.63 17.71
C LYS A 58 16.40 34.30 18.22
N VAL A 59 15.95 33.98 19.44
CA VAL A 59 14.77 34.62 20.04
C VAL A 59 15.01 36.11 20.24
N LYS A 60 16.22 36.49 20.71
CA LYS A 60 16.60 37.89 20.87
C LYS A 60 16.64 38.65 19.53
N ILE A 61 17.24 38.06 18.49
CA ILE A 61 17.28 38.66 17.14
C ILE A 61 15.86 38.87 16.61
N ASN A 62 14.99 37.87 16.73
CA ASN A 62 13.61 37.99 16.28
C ASN A 62 12.84 39.06 17.05
N HIS A 63 13.02 39.14 18.36
CA HIS A 63 12.45 40.22 19.18
C HIS A 63 12.95 41.59 18.70
N ASP A 64 14.27 41.75 18.53
CA ASP A 64 14.90 43.01 18.12
C ASP A 64 14.42 43.46 16.73
N ASN A 65 14.22 42.52 15.79
CA ASN A 65 13.72 42.81 14.44
C ASN A 65 12.31 43.42 14.40
N TYR A 66 11.47 43.13 15.40
CA TYR A 66 10.09 43.61 15.48
C TYR A 66 9.84 44.55 16.67
N LYS A 67 10.91 45.04 17.30
CA LYS A 67 10.83 45.84 18.53
C LYS A 67 9.90 47.04 18.42
N ASP A 68 9.85 47.68 17.24
CA ASP A 68 8.99 48.85 16.98
C ASP A 68 7.48 48.52 17.03
N TYR A 69 7.11 47.24 16.93
CA TYR A 69 5.74 46.73 16.98
C TYR A 69 5.39 46.04 18.31
N ILE A 70 6.38 45.90 19.19
CA ILE A 70 6.25 45.21 20.48
C ILE A 70 6.19 46.24 21.62
N THR A 71 5.42 45.93 22.65
CA THR A 71 5.34 46.66 23.91
C THR A 71 5.60 45.70 25.06
N GLU A 72 6.41 46.09 26.03
CA GLU A 72 6.67 45.28 27.22
C GLU A 72 5.51 45.41 28.23
N GLY A 73 5.00 44.29 28.75
CA GLY A 73 3.90 44.30 29.70
C GLY A 73 3.56 42.94 30.29
N SER A 74 3.00 42.94 31.51
CA SER A 74 2.46 41.73 32.14
C SER A 74 1.02 41.52 31.71
N VAL A 75 0.65 40.27 31.44
CA VAL A 75 -0.71 39.90 31.02
C VAL A 75 -1.40 39.10 32.12
N ASP A 76 -2.65 39.47 32.47
CA ASP A 76 -3.55 38.60 33.22
C ASP A 76 -4.29 37.65 32.25
N LYS A 77 -4.29 36.35 32.56
CA LYS A 77 -4.76 35.27 31.68
C LYS A 77 -6.23 34.88 31.91
N ASN A 78 -6.91 35.52 32.86
CA ASN A 78 -8.24 35.10 33.27
C ASN A 78 -9.29 35.26 32.14
N ASN A 79 -10.01 34.17 31.84
CA ASN A 79 -11.21 34.13 30.98
C ASN A 79 -11.05 34.44 29.47
N ARG A 80 -9.92 34.11 28.83
CA ARG A 80 -9.75 34.28 27.37
C ARG A 80 -9.39 32.98 26.64
N LEU A 81 -9.89 32.82 25.42
CA LEU A 81 -9.53 31.71 24.53
C LEU A 81 -8.14 31.98 23.93
N ASN A 82 -7.20 31.06 24.14
CA ASN A 82 -5.83 31.20 23.63
C ASN A 82 -5.68 30.53 22.25
N ILE A 83 -5.20 31.28 21.26
CA ILE A 83 -4.84 30.79 19.93
C ILE A 83 -3.33 30.90 19.75
N ASN A 84 -2.64 29.78 19.60
CA ASN A 84 -1.19 29.77 19.46
C ASN A 84 -0.76 30.16 18.03
N ILE A 85 0.17 31.12 17.93
CA ILE A 85 0.80 31.56 16.69
C ILE A 85 2.27 31.10 16.70
N PHE A 86 2.66 30.35 15.68
CA PHE A 86 3.96 29.67 15.64
C PHE A 86 5.14 30.57 15.28
N SER A 87 4.91 31.80 14.81
CA SER A 87 5.99 32.76 14.53
C SER A 87 5.68 34.15 15.09
N LEU A 88 6.71 34.82 15.62
CA LEU A 88 6.59 36.21 16.07
C LEU A 88 6.22 37.15 14.91
N GLU A 89 6.71 36.88 13.70
CA GLU A 89 6.37 37.65 12.50
C GLU A 89 4.88 37.60 12.18
N ASP A 90 4.26 36.42 12.20
CA ASP A 90 2.83 36.26 11.94
C ASP A 90 1.99 36.96 13.02
N LEU A 91 2.44 36.91 14.28
CA LEU A 91 1.78 37.60 15.38
C LEU A 91 1.86 39.13 15.20
N VAL A 92 3.00 39.64 14.72
CA VAL A 92 3.19 41.06 14.40
C VAL A 92 2.32 41.48 13.21
N LYS A 93 2.25 40.69 12.14
CA LYS A 93 1.35 40.96 11.00
C LYS A 93 -0.10 41.02 11.43
N LEU A 94 -0.52 40.03 12.23
CA LEU A 94 -1.86 39.99 12.81
C LEU A 94 -2.15 41.24 13.68
N ALA A 95 -1.17 41.69 14.46
CA ALA A 95 -1.30 42.92 15.24
C ALA A 95 -1.48 44.15 14.34
N ILE A 96 -0.69 44.27 13.28
CA ILE A 96 -0.77 45.37 12.30
C ILE A 96 -2.16 45.38 11.63
N ASP A 97 -2.62 44.23 11.15
CA ASP A 97 -3.91 44.11 10.46
C ASP A 97 -5.09 44.48 11.38
N ALA A 98 -4.98 44.19 12.68
CA ALA A 98 -5.98 44.55 13.69
C ALA A 98 -5.80 45.96 14.30
N GLY A 99 -4.80 46.72 13.86
CA GLY A 99 -4.47 48.03 14.44
C GLY A 99 -4.06 47.97 15.92
N LYS A 100 -3.42 46.88 16.34
CA LYS A 100 -2.95 46.60 17.70
C LYS A 100 -1.42 46.52 17.74
N ARG A 101 -0.87 46.41 18.96
CA ARG A 101 0.55 46.12 19.21
C ARG A 101 0.70 44.75 19.86
N VAL A 102 1.86 44.12 19.66
CA VAL A 102 2.21 42.87 20.35
C VAL A 102 2.67 43.20 21.77
N ILE A 103 2.16 42.49 22.77
CA ILE A 103 2.61 42.63 24.17
C ILE A 103 3.58 41.49 24.47
N HIS A 104 4.82 41.81 24.82
CA HIS A 104 5.78 40.83 25.29
C HIS A 104 5.78 40.81 26.82
N ASP A 105 5.68 39.61 27.41
CA ASP A 105 5.80 39.39 28.85
C ASP A 105 7.19 38.82 29.16
N PRO A 106 8.14 39.63 29.68
CA PRO A 106 9.51 39.18 29.95
C PRO A 106 9.61 38.05 30.97
N LYS A 107 8.64 37.92 31.88
CA LYS A 107 8.68 36.90 32.93
C LYS A 107 8.35 35.53 32.37
N LEU A 108 7.42 35.49 31.42
CA LEU A 108 6.97 34.27 30.75
C LEU A 108 7.74 34.00 29.45
N GLY A 109 8.33 35.02 28.82
CA GLY A 109 8.95 34.93 27.50
C GLY A 109 7.94 34.79 26.36
N HIS A 110 6.67 35.15 26.61
CA HIS A 110 5.57 35.00 25.66
C HIS A 110 5.23 36.35 25.01
N TYR A 111 4.60 36.27 23.84
CA TYR A 111 4.09 37.42 23.11
C TYR A 111 2.58 37.28 22.91
N TYR A 112 1.84 38.38 22.99
CA TYR A 112 0.38 38.39 22.99
C TYR A 112 -0.19 39.45 22.06
N VAL A 113 -1.29 39.15 21.39
CA VAL A 113 -2.19 40.12 20.76
C VAL A 113 -3.61 39.83 21.22
N PHE A 114 -4.28 40.82 21.79
CA PHE A 114 -5.65 40.66 22.28
C PHE A 114 -6.67 41.21 21.28
N MET A 115 -7.66 40.37 20.95
CA MET A 115 -8.82 40.74 20.16
C MET A 115 -10.06 40.23 20.87
N GLU A 116 -10.86 41.14 21.43
CA GLU A 116 -12.11 40.80 22.12
C GLU A 116 -11.89 39.72 23.21
N GLU A 117 -12.46 38.53 23.06
CA GLU A 117 -12.35 37.39 23.99
C GLU A 117 -11.20 36.43 23.66
N VAL A 118 -10.40 36.72 22.64
CA VAL A 118 -9.33 35.87 22.12
C VAL A 118 -7.96 36.48 22.36
N ALA A 119 -7.04 35.66 22.87
CA ALA A 119 -5.64 35.99 23.02
C ALA A 119 -4.79 35.17 22.03
N TYR A 120 -4.17 35.85 21.07
CA TYR A 120 -3.20 35.22 20.18
C TYR A 120 -1.84 35.21 20.86
N VAL A 121 -1.25 34.02 21.03
CA VAL A 121 -0.05 33.82 21.85
C VAL A 121 1.07 33.23 21.01
N HIS A 122 2.25 33.85 21.02
CA HIS A 122 3.48 33.24 20.56
C HIS A 122 4.37 32.93 21.77
N ASP A 123 4.57 31.65 22.05
CA ASP A 123 5.50 31.14 23.06
C ASP A 123 6.65 30.43 22.34
N PRO A 124 7.86 31.02 22.29
CA PRO A 124 9.00 30.42 21.64
C PRO A 124 9.37 29.03 22.20
N ALA A 125 9.22 28.82 23.50
CA ALA A 125 9.57 27.55 24.14
C ALA A 125 8.54 26.45 23.83
N TYR A 126 7.25 26.78 23.86
CA TYR A 126 6.20 25.87 23.40
C TYR A 126 6.32 25.57 21.90
N VAL A 127 6.65 26.56 21.08
CA VAL A 127 6.87 26.35 19.63
C VAL A 127 8.05 25.39 19.43
N ASP A 128 9.18 25.61 20.09
CA ASP A 128 10.32 24.70 20.02
C ASP A 128 9.96 23.28 20.52
N GLN A 129 9.18 23.17 21.61
CA GLN A 129 8.71 21.89 22.14
C GLN A 129 7.71 21.16 21.21
N VAL A 130 6.78 21.87 20.58
CA VAL A 130 5.81 21.32 19.61
C VAL A 130 6.50 20.91 18.31
N LEU A 131 7.56 21.63 17.90
CA LEU A 131 8.42 21.27 16.77
C LEU A 131 9.35 20.08 17.07
N ASP A 132 9.62 19.80 18.35
CA ASP A 132 10.46 18.67 18.77
C ASP A 132 9.69 17.38 19.13
N ASN A 133 8.46 17.44 19.66
CA ASN A 133 7.80 16.26 20.24
C ASN A 133 6.81 15.47 19.35
N LYS A 134 6.68 15.82 18.07
CA LYS A 134 6.15 14.93 17.03
C LYS A 134 7.02 15.16 15.80
N GLN A 135 7.57 14.11 15.18
CA GLN A 135 8.26 14.27 13.91
C GLN A 135 7.26 14.80 12.89
N GLN A 136 7.17 16.12 12.71
CA GLN A 136 6.21 16.71 11.80
C GLN A 136 6.58 16.29 10.37
N VAL A 137 5.59 16.01 9.52
CA VAL A 137 5.80 15.63 8.11
C VAL A 137 6.78 16.58 7.42
N GLY A 138 6.63 17.90 7.62
CA GLY A 138 7.56 18.90 7.07
C GLY A 138 9.00 18.75 7.54
N LYS A 139 9.22 18.44 8.83
CA LYS A 139 10.57 18.19 9.40
C LYS A 139 11.18 16.92 8.82
N ILE A 140 10.39 15.84 8.72
CA ILE A 140 10.87 14.57 8.12
C ILE A 140 11.26 14.77 6.66
N LEU A 141 10.46 15.50 5.87
CA LEU A 141 10.77 15.79 4.47
C LEU A 141 12.04 16.63 4.32
N LEU A 142 12.24 17.62 5.20
CA LEU A 142 13.46 18.44 5.24
C LEU A 142 14.70 17.65 5.66
N ASP A 143 14.59 16.85 6.72
CA ASP A 143 15.69 16.04 7.25
C ASP A 143 16.15 15.00 6.23
N LYS A 144 15.21 14.42 5.45
CA LYS A 144 15.49 13.51 4.33
C LYS A 144 15.99 14.22 3.07
N GLY A 145 16.01 15.56 3.04
CA GLY A 145 16.44 16.34 1.88
C GLY A 145 15.49 16.28 0.68
N ILE A 146 14.24 15.84 0.89
CA ILE A 146 13.21 15.72 -0.15
C ILE A 146 12.67 17.11 -0.53
N ILE A 147 12.53 17.98 0.47
CA ILE A 147 12.16 19.39 0.27
C ILE A 147 13.22 20.31 0.87
N ARG A 148 13.29 21.54 0.34
CA ARG A 148 14.12 22.63 0.88
C ARG A 148 13.33 23.50 1.86
N THR A 149 14.03 24.32 2.64
CA THR A 149 13.40 25.22 3.62
C THR A 149 12.42 26.18 2.94
N GLU A 150 12.79 26.70 1.76
CA GLU A 150 11.94 27.63 1.01
C GLU A 150 10.65 26.96 0.52
N GLN A 151 10.72 25.67 0.17
CA GLN A 151 9.56 24.87 -0.24
C GLN A 151 8.65 24.55 0.95
N LEU A 152 9.21 24.26 2.13
CA LEU A 152 8.43 24.10 3.36
C LEU A 152 7.69 25.39 3.71
N ASP A 153 8.37 26.53 3.69
CA ASP A 153 7.78 27.83 4.03
C ASP A 153 6.63 28.20 3.07
N THR A 154 6.84 27.95 1.78
CA THR A 154 5.80 28.13 0.76
C THR A 154 4.61 27.20 1.00
N GLY A 155 4.86 25.93 1.33
CA GLY A 155 3.84 24.96 1.69
C GLY A 155 3.03 25.36 2.92
N LEU A 156 3.68 25.85 3.97
CA LEU A 156 3.01 26.35 5.19
C LEU A 156 2.17 27.59 4.91
N TYR A 157 2.66 28.51 4.07
CA TYR A 157 1.89 29.68 3.65
C TYR A 157 0.62 29.27 2.90
N TYR A 158 0.74 28.39 1.91
CA TYR A 158 -0.39 27.90 1.12
C TYR A 158 -1.38 27.09 1.99
N GLN A 159 -0.87 26.29 2.93
CA GLN A 159 -1.66 25.58 3.92
C GLN A 159 -2.56 26.52 4.73
N LYS A 160 -1.99 27.60 5.28
CA LYS A 160 -2.73 28.60 6.06
C LYS A 160 -3.76 29.35 5.22
N LYS A 161 -3.42 29.66 3.97
CA LYS A 161 -4.29 30.41 3.06
C LYS A 161 -5.52 29.61 2.61
N ILE A 162 -5.35 28.31 2.36
CA ILE A 162 -6.39 27.45 1.77
C ILE A 162 -7.10 26.59 2.84
N GLY A 163 -6.48 26.38 4.01
CA GLY A 163 -7.05 25.59 5.10
C GLY A 163 -6.93 24.08 4.92
N ILE A 164 -5.91 23.60 4.20
CA ILE A 164 -5.66 22.17 3.94
C ILE A 164 -4.54 21.61 4.84
N ARG A 165 -4.20 20.32 4.75
CA ARG A 165 -3.05 19.75 5.48
C ARG A 165 -1.74 20.16 4.80
N LEU A 166 -0.64 20.24 5.55
CA LEU A 166 0.67 20.61 5.01
C LEU A 166 1.13 19.66 3.90
N GLY A 167 0.89 18.35 4.06
CA GLY A 167 1.17 17.35 3.04
C GLY A 167 0.47 17.65 1.72
N ASP A 168 -0.86 17.81 1.78
CA ASP A 168 -1.70 18.16 0.63
C ASP A 168 -1.25 19.47 -0.03
N SER A 169 -0.84 20.44 0.77
CA SER A 169 -0.28 21.71 0.29
C SER A 169 1.00 21.50 -0.51
N LEU A 170 1.96 20.74 0.03
CA LEU A 170 3.23 20.44 -0.65
C LEU A 170 3.02 19.62 -1.94
N THR A 171 2.05 18.70 -1.94
CA THR A 171 1.66 17.94 -3.14
C THR A 171 1.00 18.84 -4.18
N ALA A 172 0.06 19.70 -3.78
CA ALA A 172 -0.63 20.63 -4.69
C ALA A 172 0.32 21.63 -5.35
N LEU A 173 1.38 22.03 -4.63
CA LEU A 173 2.46 22.88 -5.15
C LEU A 173 3.47 22.12 -6.02
N GLY A 174 3.34 20.79 -6.15
CA GLY A 174 4.24 19.95 -6.93
C GLY A 174 5.62 19.76 -6.32
N PHE A 175 5.79 20.01 -5.01
CA PHE A 175 7.07 19.83 -4.32
C PHE A 175 7.33 18.39 -3.91
N ILE A 176 6.28 17.60 -3.71
CA ILE A 176 6.31 16.17 -3.44
C ILE A 176 5.18 15.49 -4.22
N ASP A 177 5.30 14.18 -4.42
CA ASP A 177 4.19 13.35 -4.91
C ASP A 177 3.48 12.64 -3.75
N ASP A 178 2.38 11.95 -4.07
CA ASP A 178 1.58 11.21 -3.09
C ASP A 178 2.39 10.09 -2.43
N THR A 179 3.22 9.36 -3.17
CA THR A 179 4.02 8.26 -2.63
C THR A 179 5.01 8.78 -1.58
N VAL A 180 5.68 9.90 -1.83
CA VAL A 180 6.55 10.59 -0.89
C VAL A 180 5.77 11.07 0.34
N LEU A 181 4.58 11.63 0.14
CA LEU A 181 3.73 12.08 1.24
C LEU A 181 3.34 10.92 2.18
N TYR A 182 2.71 9.87 1.64
CA TYR A 182 2.20 8.76 2.43
C TYR A 182 3.32 7.92 3.05
N SER A 183 4.44 7.71 2.35
CA SER A 183 5.62 7.04 2.93
C SER A 183 6.27 7.86 4.05
N THR A 184 6.21 9.20 3.96
CA THR A 184 6.70 10.08 5.03
C THR A 184 5.78 10.06 6.25
N ILE A 185 4.47 10.08 6.03
CA ILE A 185 3.47 9.90 7.11
C ILE A 185 3.68 8.53 7.78
N ALA A 186 3.84 7.45 7.02
CA ALA A 186 4.12 6.13 7.56
C ALA A 186 5.38 6.12 8.44
N SER A 187 6.45 6.75 7.96
CA SER A 187 7.72 6.93 8.68
C SER A 187 7.55 7.69 9.99
N GLN A 188 6.67 8.70 10.05
CA GLN A 188 6.35 9.43 11.27
C GLN A 188 5.77 8.53 12.37
N TYR A 189 4.95 7.55 11.98
CA TYR A 189 4.32 6.58 12.87
C TYR A 189 5.12 5.28 13.05
N LYS A 190 6.34 5.21 12.48
CA LYS A 190 7.19 4.01 12.47
C LYS A 190 6.52 2.79 11.83
N LEU A 191 5.62 3.02 10.87
CA LEU A 191 4.99 1.98 10.08
C LEU A 191 5.72 1.80 8.74
N PRO A 192 5.83 0.56 8.23
CA PRO A 192 6.25 0.34 6.86
C PRO A 192 5.20 0.90 5.88
N TYR A 193 5.65 1.46 4.77
CA TYR A 193 4.78 1.86 3.67
C TYR A 193 4.77 0.78 2.59
N TYR A 194 3.59 0.43 2.09
CA TYR A 194 3.38 -0.54 1.02
C TYR A 194 2.60 0.13 -0.11
N GLU A 195 3.23 0.25 -1.28
CA GLU A 195 2.57 0.77 -2.48
C GLU A 195 1.66 -0.34 -3.04
N LEU A 196 0.35 -0.11 -3.02
CA LEU A 196 -0.64 -1.05 -3.50
C LEU A 196 -0.81 -0.91 -5.03
N ASP A 197 -0.82 -2.03 -5.74
CA ASP A 197 -1.19 -2.06 -7.15
C ASP A 197 -2.72 -2.19 -7.30
N ALA A 198 -3.32 -1.56 -8.32
CA ALA A 198 -4.77 -1.54 -8.56
C ALA A 198 -5.19 -2.86 -9.11
N ASP A 199 -4.33 -3.39 -9.97
CA ASP A 199 -4.57 -4.63 -10.68
C ASP A 199 -4.19 -5.82 -9.78
N MET A 200 -3.77 -5.57 -8.53
CA MET A 200 -3.49 -6.60 -7.55
C MET A 200 -4.76 -7.39 -7.23
N GLU A 201 -4.72 -8.70 -7.48
CA GLU A 201 -5.76 -9.60 -7.00
C GLU A 201 -5.50 -9.96 -5.53
N ILE A 202 -6.46 -9.63 -4.66
CA ILE A 202 -6.41 -10.02 -3.25
C ILE A 202 -6.88 -11.48 -3.16
N ALA A 203 -5.91 -12.37 -3.01
CA ALA A 203 -6.13 -13.82 -3.02
C ALA A 203 -6.98 -14.33 -1.84
N ASP A 204 -6.85 -13.68 -0.67
CA ASP A 204 -7.56 -14.06 0.55
C ASP A 204 -8.66 -13.03 0.89
N THR A 205 -9.91 -13.40 0.65
CA THR A 205 -11.09 -12.60 1.00
C THR A 205 -11.84 -13.16 2.22
N SER A 206 -11.26 -14.11 2.97
CA SER A 206 -11.94 -14.74 4.11
C SER A 206 -12.30 -13.74 5.22
N TRP A 207 -11.59 -12.61 5.26
CA TRP A 207 -11.84 -11.51 6.19
C TRP A 207 -13.20 -10.83 5.98
N LEU A 208 -13.85 -10.99 4.82
CA LEU A 208 -15.18 -10.44 4.54
C LEU A 208 -16.27 -10.98 5.48
N GLY A 209 -16.05 -12.16 6.08
CA GLY A 209 -16.93 -12.72 7.11
C GLY A 209 -16.83 -12.03 8.48
N ILE A 210 -15.75 -11.28 8.71
CA ILE A 210 -15.47 -10.56 9.97
C ILE A 210 -15.69 -9.05 9.78
N MET A 211 -15.23 -8.51 8.64
CA MET A 211 -15.28 -7.10 8.28
C MET A 211 -15.90 -6.92 6.90
N ASN A 212 -17.08 -6.30 6.81
CA ASN A 212 -17.68 -5.99 5.51
C ASN A 212 -16.97 -4.81 4.81
N VAL A 213 -17.22 -4.65 3.51
CA VAL A 213 -16.58 -3.60 2.68
C VAL A 213 -16.85 -2.18 3.20
N ASN A 214 -18.06 -1.90 3.69
CA ASN A 214 -18.39 -0.56 4.22
C ASN A 214 -17.58 -0.24 5.48
N MET A 215 -17.38 -1.22 6.35
CA MET A 215 -16.54 -1.11 7.53
C MET A 215 -15.06 -0.95 7.15
N ALA A 216 -14.58 -1.74 6.18
CA ALA A 216 -13.24 -1.61 5.63
C ALA A 216 -12.98 -0.19 5.06
N ARG A 217 -13.96 0.39 4.36
CA ARG A 217 -13.91 1.79 3.86
C ARG A 217 -13.89 2.82 5.00
N ALA A 218 -14.70 2.62 6.03
CA ALA A 218 -14.77 3.53 7.17
C ALA A 218 -13.48 3.52 8.00
N LEU A 219 -12.87 2.34 8.16
CA LEU A 219 -11.57 2.16 8.82
C LEU A 219 -10.38 2.47 7.91
N GLN A 220 -10.62 2.69 6.61
CA GLN A 220 -9.58 2.77 5.57
C GLN A 220 -8.60 1.61 5.66
N ALA A 221 -9.10 0.39 5.88
CA ALA A 221 -8.31 -0.80 6.16
C ALA A 221 -8.62 -1.91 5.16
N LEU A 222 -7.59 -2.50 4.59
CA LEU A 222 -7.67 -3.57 3.60
C LEU A 222 -6.78 -4.75 4.00
N PRO A 223 -7.36 -5.86 4.47
CA PRO A 223 -6.58 -7.08 4.71
C PRO A 223 -6.05 -7.63 3.39
N LEU A 224 -4.75 -7.89 3.33
CA LEU A 224 -4.04 -8.36 2.14
C LEU A 224 -3.78 -9.88 2.16
N GLY A 225 -3.98 -10.52 3.32
CA GLY A 225 -3.70 -11.93 3.55
C GLY A 225 -2.63 -12.17 4.61
N LYS A 226 -2.34 -13.44 4.89
CA LYS A 226 -1.38 -13.84 5.93
C LYS A 226 0.05 -13.95 5.41
N ARG A 227 1.01 -13.55 6.22
CA ARG A 227 2.44 -13.81 6.00
C ARG A 227 2.81 -15.25 6.37
N THR A 228 4.02 -15.65 5.99
CA THR A 228 4.60 -16.95 6.34
C THR A 228 4.75 -17.18 7.84
N ASP A 229 4.77 -16.11 8.65
CA ASP A 229 4.81 -16.16 10.11
C ASP A 229 3.41 -16.25 10.75
N GLY A 230 2.34 -16.30 9.95
CA GLY A 230 0.96 -16.43 10.41
C GLY A 230 0.23 -15.10 10.63
N ARG A 231 0.94 -13.96 10.64
CA ARG A 231 0.33 -12.64 10.89
C ARG A 231 -0.49 -12.15 9.70
N LEU A 232 -1.68 -11.61 9.97
CA LEU A 232 -2.54 -10.99 8.96
C LEU A 232 -2.02 -9.60 8.61
N VAL A 233 -1.68 -9.37 7.34
CA VAL A 233 -1.25 -8.06 6.86
C VAL A 233 -2.47 -7.21 6.56
N ILE A 234 -2.50 -6.00 7.09
CA ILE A 234 -3.58 -5.04 6.86
C ILE A 234 -2.97 -3.73 6.35
N ALA A 235 -3.35 -3.32 5.15
CA ALA A 235 -3.02 -2.00 4.62
C ALA A 235 -3.99 -0.96 5.18
N CYS A 236 -3.47 0.14 5.72
CA CYS A 236 -4.25 1.21 6.34
C CYS A 236 -3.94 2.59 5.75
N GLY A 237 -5.00 3.37 5.47
CA GLY A 237 -4.93 4.72 4.93
C GLY A 237 -4.79 5.82 6.00
N GLU A 238 -5.44 5.65 7.15
CA GLU A 238 -5.36 6.59 8.27
C GLU A 238 -4.51 5.98 9.40
N THR A 239 -3.20 6.23 9.35
CA THR A 239 -2.23 5.64 10.29
C THR A 239 -2.11 6.40 11.61
N ALA A 240 -2.80 7.54 11.75
CA ALA A 240 -2.68 8.42 12.92
C ALA A 240 -3.59 8.03 14.10
N MET A 241 -4.58 7.17 13.89
CA MET A 241 -5.59 6.86 14.91
C MET A 241 -5.16 5.67 15.78
N ALA A 242 -4.72 5.96 17.01
CA ALA A 242 -4.43 4.94 18.03
C ALA A 242 -5.60 3.96 18.31
N GLY A 243 -6.83 4.31 17.92
CA GLY A 243 -8.00 3.44 18.03
C GLY A 243 -8.14 2.40 16.91
N ILE A 244 -7.63 2.66 15.71
CA ILE A 244 -7.81 1.75 14.56
C ILE A 244 -7.03 0.46 14.76
N GLU A 245 -5.77 0.53 15.20
CA GLU A 245 -4.97 -0.66 15.49
C GLU A 245 -5.65 -1.54 16.53
N LYS A 246 -6.16 -0.95 17.61
CA LYS A 246 -6.88 -1.68 18.66
C LYS A 246 -8.15 -2.33 18.12
N ALA A 247 -8.98 -1.60 17.37
CA ALA A 247 -10.21 -2.13 16.78
C ALA A 247 -9.92 -3.31 15.83
N LEU A 248 -8.88 -3.20 14.99
CA LEU A 248 -8.47 -4.27 14.09
C LEU A 248 -7.95 -5.49 14.87
N LYS A 249 -7.18 -5.30 15.95
CA LYS A 249 -6.75 -6.42 16.80
C LYS A 249 -7.93 -7.14 17.45
N GLU A 250 -8.88 -6.38 18.01
CA GLU A 250 -10.09 -6.92 18.63
C GLU A 250 -10.96 -7.69 17.63
N MET A 251 -11.08 -7.20 16.39
CA MET A 251 -11.84 -7.87 15.33
C MET A 251 -11.19 -9.18 14.85
N PHE A 252 -9.86 -9.20 14.71
CA PHE A 252 -9.15 -10.31 14.07
C PHE A 252 -8.49 -11.29 15.06
N GLY A 253 -8.54 -11.02 16.37
CA GLY A 253 -8.21 -12.00 17.41
C GLY A 253 -6.72 -12.23 17.68
N GLU A 254 -5.87 -11.22 17.41
CA GLU A 254 -4.43 -11.15 17.71
C GLU A 254 -3.51 -11.99 16.80
N GLU A 255 -3.04 -11.35 15.73
CA GLU A 255 -1.65 -11.28 15.24
C GLU A 255 -1.67 -10.52 13.90
N ILE A 256 -1.75 -9.19 13.97
CA ILE A 256 -1.83 -8.33 12.78
C ILE A 256 -0.51 -7.63 12.49
N TYR A 257 -0.21 -7.41 11.22
CA TYR A 257 0.92 -6.62 10.75
C TYR A 257 0.41 -5.46 9.90
N ILE A 258 0.42 -4.26 10.47
CA ILE A 258 -0.11 -3.07 9.80
C ILE A 258 0.94 -2.49 8.87
N VAL A 259 0.54 -2.21 7.63
CA VAL A 259 1.30 -1.43 6.66
C VAL A 259 0.52 -0.18 6.29
N ALA A 260 1.20 0.94 6.12
CA ALA A 260 0.59 2.16 5.60
C ALA A 260 0.43 2.04 4.08
N ALA A 261 -0.68 2.53 3.53
CA ALA A 261 -0.90 2.60 2.09
C ALA A 261 -1.73 3.83 1.72
N LYS A 262 -1.74 4.18 0.43
CA LYS A 262 -2.54 5.30 -0.08
C LYS A 262 -4.05 5.02 0.08
N PRO A 263 -4.83 5.90 0.73
CA PRO A 263 -6.27 5.69 0.94
C PRO A 263 -7.04 5.47 -0.36
N SER A 264 -6.77 6.27 -1.40
CA SER A 264 -7.46 6.16 -2.70
C SER A 264 -7.31 4.75 -3.28
N ARG A 265 -6.14 4.15 -3.12
CA ARG A 265 -5.82 2.82 -3.63
C ARG A 265 -6.54 1.71 -2.86
N ILE A 266 -6.68 1.89 -1.55
CA ILE A 266 -7.52 1.03 -0.71
C ILE A 266 -8.99 1.11 -1.19
N TYR A 267 -9.51 2.31 -1.45
CA TYR A 267 -10.88 2.48 -1.93
C TYR A 267 -11.12 1.80 -3.28
N GLU A 268 -10.20 1.98 -4.24
CA GLU A 268 -10.24 1.35 -5.57
C GLU A 268 -10.29 -0.19 -5.45
N LEU A 269 -9.39 -0.79 -4.67
CA LEU A 269 -9.36 -2.25 -4.47
C LEU A 269 -10.62 -2.76 -3.75
N LEU A 270 -11.13 -2.03 -2.75
CA LEU A 270 -12.38 -2.37 -2.08
C LEU A 270 -13.58 -2.30 -3.02
N GLU A 271 -13.60 -1.37 -3.97
CA GLU A 271 -14.62 -1.30 -5.02
C GLU A 271 -14.55 -2.51 -5.96
N HIS A 272 -13.36 -2.91 -6.41
CA HIS A 272 -13.18 -4.13 -7.19
C HIS A 272 -13.67 -5.38 -6.44
N ILE A 273 -13.35 -5.49 -5.14
CA ILE A 273 -13.84 -6.58 -4.30
C ILE A 273 -15.36 -6.53 -4.18
N GLU A 274 -15.97 -5.38 -3.96
CA GLU A 274 -17.42 -5.25 -3.83
C GLU A 274 -18.13 -5.60 -5.14
N VAL A 275 -17.62 -5.15 -6.28
CA VAL A 275 -18.15 -5.50 -7.59
C VAL A 275 -18.03 -7.01 -7.83
N LYS A 276 -16.89 -7.61 -7.50
CA LYS A 276 -16.69 -9.06 -7.57
C LYS A 276 -17.66 -9.81 -6.66
N GLU A 277 -17.79 -9.41 -5.39
CA GLU A 277 -18.75 -9.96 -4.42
C GLU A 277 -20.20 -9.81 -4.87
N ARG A 278 -20.57 -8.66 -5.43
CA ARG A 278 -21.93 -8.38 -5.92
C ARG A 278 -22.21 -9.20 -7.17
N ASN A 279 -21.25 -9.32 -8.08
CA ASN A 279 -21.36 -10.20 -9.24
C ASN A 279 -21.46 -11.67 -8.80
N LEU A 280 -20.69 -12.11 -7.80
CA LEU A 280 -20.77 -13.45 -7.20
C LEU A 280 -22.08 -13.70 -6.43
N LYS A 281 -22.67 -12.68 -5.78
CA LYS A 281 -23.98 -12.79 -5.11
C LYS A 281 -25.14 -12.79 -6.09
N ASN A 282 -25.03 -11.99 -7.15
CA ASN A 282 -25.95 -12.01 -8.29
C ASN A 282 -25.79 -13.29 -9.12
N ALA A 283 -24.68 -14.01 -8.94
CA ALA A 283 -24.38 -15.26 -9.59
C ALA A 283 -25.08 -16.50 -8.99
N GLY A 284 -26.06 -16.35 -8.08
CA GLY A 284 -26.62 -17.48 -7.33
C GLY A 284 -25.75 -17.84 -6.12
N SER A 285 -26.34 -18.44 -5.09
CA SER A 285 -25.82 -18.35 -3.72
C SER A 285 -24.35 -18.77 -3.61
N PHE A 286 -23.49 -17.88 -3.10
CA PHE A 286 -22.05 -18.14 -2.92
C PHE A 286 -21.77 -19.48 -2.22
N GLN A 287 -22.66 -19.87 -1.31
CA GLN A 287 -22.64 -21.16 -0.63
C GLN A 287 -22.93 -22.36 -1.56
N GLU A 288 -23.82 -22.24 -2.54
CA GLU A 288 -24.03 -23.24 -3.60
C GLU A 288 -22.77 -23.41 -4.46
N LEU A 289 -22.08 -22.33 -4.82
CA LEU A 289 -20.83 -22.41 -5.60
C LEU A 289 -19.71 -23.08 -4.79
N LEU A 290 -19.55 -22.71 -3.52
CA LEU A 290 -18.57 -23.36 -2.62
C LEU A 290 -18.89 -24.83 -2.40
N ASN A 291 -20.17 -25.19 -2.24
CA ASN A 291 -20.58 -26.58 -2.08
C ASN A 291 -20.44 -27.37 -3.38
N ALA A 292 -20.76 -26.78 -4.53
CA ALA A 292 -20.56 -27.39 -5.83
C ALA A 292 -19.07 -27.69 -6.06
N ARG A 293 -18.15 -26.82 -5.64
CA ARG A 293 -16.71 -27.04 -5.79
C ARG A 293 -16.15 -28.20 -4.94
N LYS A 294 -16.85 -28.66 -3.91
CA LYS A 294 -16.49 -29.87 -3.15
C LYS A 294 -16.75 -31.16 -3.93
N LEU A 295 -17.71 -31.12 -4.84
CA LEU A 295 -18.04 -32.23 -5.72
C LEU A 295 -17.05 -32.28 -6.88
N GLU A 296 -16.76 -33.46 -7.40
CA GLU A 296 -15.99 -33.60 -8.64
C GLU A 296 -16.77 -33.01 -9.83
N PRO A 297 -16.11 -32.49 -10.88
CA PRO A 297 -16.78 -31.87 -12.03
C PRO A 297 -17.91 -32.69 -12.64
N TYR A 298 -17.78 -34.02 -12.67
CA TYR A 298 -18.81 -34.92 -13.20
C TYR A 298 -20.01 -35.13 -12.26
N GLU A 299 -19.86 -34.87 -10.97
CA GLU A 299 -20.91 -35.02 -9.95
C GLU A 299 -21.85 -33.81 -9.94
N ARG A 300 -21.43 -32.72 -10.60
CA ARG A 300 -22.23 -31.51 -10.81
C ARG A 300 -23.22 -31.65 -11.97
N LEU A 301 -23.13 -32.75 -12.73
CA LEU A 301 -24.05 -33.11 -13.81
C LEU A 301 -24.93 -34.30 -13.38
N SER A 302 -26.18 -34.33 -13.84
CA SER A 302 -26.99 -35.54 -13.77
C SER A 302 -26.42 -36.65 -14.66
N ALA A 303 -26.91 -37.88 -14.49
CA ALA A 303 -26.55 -39.01 -15.36
C ALA A 303 -26.78 -38.67 -16.85
N ASP A 304 -27.98 -38.21 -17.17
CA ASP A 304 -28.40 -37.85 -18.53
C ASP A 304 -27.57 -36.70 -19.11
N GLU A 305 -27.24 -35.69 -18.28
CA GLU A 305 -26.38 -34.58 -18.70
C GLU A 305 -24.95 -35.06 -18.98
N GLY A 306 -24.41 -35.96 -18.16
CA GLY A 306 -23.11 -36.59 -18.41
C GLY A 306 -23.08 -37.35 -19.73
N GLU A 307 -24.11 -38.16 -20.00
CA GLU A 307 -24.24 -38.88 -21.27
C GLU A 307 -24.39 -37.95 -22.47
N GLN A 308 -25.17 -36.87 -22.34
CA GLN A 308 -25.31 -35.84 -23.35
C GLN A 308 -23.97 -35.17 -23.66
N PHE A 309 -23.19 -34.84 -22.63
CA PHE A 309 -21.87 -34.23 -22.80
C PHE A 309 -20.95 -35.15 -23.62
N VAL A 310 -20.86 -36.43 -23.23
CA VAL A 310 -20.02 -37.43 -23.93
C VAL A 310 -20.49 -37.64 -25.37
N SER A 311 -21.80 -37.75 -25.60
CA SER A 311 -22.39 -37.87 -26.95
C SER A 311 -22.04 -36.67 -27.83
N THR A 312 -22.10 -35.46 -27.27
CA THR A 312 -21.78 -34.21 -27.99
C THR A 312 -20.28 -34.12 -28.29
N TYR A 313 -19.43 -34.51 -27.33
CA TYR A 313 -17.98 -34.61 -27.51
C TYR A 313 -17.60 -35.58 -28.63
N LEU A 314 -18.17 -36.78 -28.64
CA LEU A 314 -17.92 -37.79 -29.68
C LEU A 314 -18.35 -37.29 -31.08
N LYS A 315 -19.36 -36.41 -31.15
CA LYS A 315 -19.78 -35.70 -32.38
C LYS A 315 -18.87 -34.51 -32.75
N GLY A 316 -17.80 -34.27 -32.00
CA GLY A 316 -16.84 -33.19 -32.24
C GLY A 316 -17.33 -31.81 -31.84
N ARG A 317 -18.20 -31.71 -30.83
CA ARG A 317 -18.62 -30.43 -30.25
C ARG A 317 -18.40 -30.44 -28.74
N LEU A 318 -18.01 -29.30 -28.19
CA LEU A 318 -17.98 -29.10 -26.75
C LEU A 318 -19.35 -28.55 -26.33
N ASP A 319 -20.07 -29.26 -25.45
CA ASP A 319 -21.30 -28.74 -24.86
C ASP A 319 -20.91 -27.70 -23.79
N ILE A 320 -20.83 -26.43 -24.19
CA ILE A 320 -20.37 -25.32 -23.34
C ILE A 320 -21.27 -25.14 -22.10
N PRO A 321 -22.62 -25.16 -22.20
CA PRO A 321 -23.48 -25.09 -21.02
C PRO A 321 -23.17 -26.16 -19.98
N LEU A 322 -23.07 -27.43 -20.40
CA LEU A 322 -22.74 -28.54 -19.50
C LEU A 322 -21.30 -28.45 -18.98
N PHE A 323 -20.36 -28.01 -19.82
CA PHE A 323 -18.99 -27.74 -19.39
C PHE A 323 -18.93 -26.66 -18.29
N MET A 324 -19.65 -25.56 -18.46
CA MET A 324 -19.70 -24.48 -17.49
C MET A 324 -20.39 -24.92 -16.19
N LYS A 325 -21.46 -25.71 -16.29
CA LYS A 325 -22.10 -26.31 -15.10
C LYS A 325 -21.13 -27.22 -14.35
N ALA A 326 -20.45 -28.10 -15.07
CA ALA A 326 -19.44 -28.99 -14.53
C ALA A 326 -18.21 -28.26 -13.98
N SER A 327 -17.90 -27.05 -14.45
CA SER A 327 -16.76 -26.28 -13.96
C SER A 327 -16.93 -25.79 -12.52
N GLY A 328 -18.18 -25.60 -12.06
CA GLY A 328 -18.46 -24.97 -10.77
C GLY A 328 -17.97 -23.51 -10.66
N LEU A 329 -17.66 -22.87 -11.79
CA LEU A 329 -17.31 -21.45 -11.87
C LEU A 329 -18.57 -20.57 -11.87
N VAL A 330 -19.67 -21.11 -12.39
CA VAL A 330 -20.93 -20.40 -12.64
C VAL A 330 -22.06 -21.27 -12.11
N SER A 331 -23.04 -20.68 -11.41
CA SER A 331 -24.13 -21.46 -10.83
C SER A 331 -25.09 -21.95 -11.91
N PRO A 332 -25.78 -23.10 -11.69
CA PRO A 332 -26.80 -23.58 -12.62
C PRO A 332 -27.89 -22.56 -12.93
N ASN A 333 -28.29 -21.75 -11.93
CA ASN A 333 -29.35 -20.74 -12.08
C ASN A 333 -28.94 -19.63 -13.06
N ILE A 334 -27.69 -19.18 -13.05
CA ILE A 334 -27.21 -18.22 -14.07
C ILE A 334 -27.25 -18.88 -15.44
N LEU A 335 -26.73 -20.11 -15.56
CA LEU A 335 -26.64 -20.80 -16.84
C LEU A 335 -28.02 -20.96 -17.49
N THR A 336 -29.06 -21.21 -16.70
CA THR A 336 -30.45 -21.26 -17.18
C THR A 336 -31.04 -19.91 -17.56
N SER A 337 -30.46 -18.80 -17.09
CA SER A 337 -30.90 -17.43 -17.41
C SER A 337 -30.17 -16.81 -18.60
N VAL A 338 -29.19 -17.51 -19.18
CA VAL A 338 -28.46 -17.04 -20.36
C VAL A 338 -29.40 -17.06 -21.58
N PRO A 339 -29.56 -15.95 -22.31
CA PRO A 339 -30.52 -15.84 -23.40
C PRO A 339 -30.23 -16.77 -24.60
N ASP A 340 -28.96 -17.06 -24.85
CA ASP A 340 -28.48 -17.82 -26.01
C ASP A 340 -27.27 -18.70 -25.64
N PRO A 341 -27.32 -20.03 -25.89
CA PRO A 341 -26.19 -20.92 -25.70
C PRO A 341 -24.96 -20.59 -26.55
N GLU A 342 -25.12 -20.05 -27.76
CA GLU A 342 -23.98 -19.73 -28.64
C GLU A 342 -23.21 -18.49 -28.15
N GLY A 343 -23.92 -17.48 -27.65
CA GLY A 343 -23.36 -16.28 -27.00
C GLY A 343 -23.01 -16.43 -25.52
N MET A 344 -23.16 -17.62 -24.93
CA MET A 344 -23.09 -17.83 -23.47
C MET A 344 -21.78 -17.32 -22.86
N LEU A 345 -20.62 -17.68 -23.41
CA LEU A 345 -19.34 -17.25 -22.84
C LEU A 345 -19.16 -15.73 -22.91
N GLY A 346 -19.61 -15.10 -24.00
CA GLY A 346 -19.61 -13.65 -24.15
C GLY A 346 -20.52 -12.97 -23.13
N TYR A 347 -21.71 -13.52 -22.91
CA TYR A 347 -22.62 -13.05 -21.87
C TYR A 347 -22.00 -13.17 -20.47
N LEU A 348 -21.47 -14.34 -20.14
CA LEU A 348 -20.85 -14.60 -18.83
C LEU A 348 -19.64 -13.68 -18.57
N ASN A 349 -18.82 -13.43 -19.60
CA ASN A 349 -17.71 -12.48 -19.53
C ASN A 349 -18.21 -11.03 -19.35
N SER A 350 -19.22 -10.60 -20.12
CA SER A 350 -19.79 -9.24 -20.01
C SER A 350 -20.41 -8.94 -18.64
N LYS A 351 -20.85 -9.99 -17.93
CA LYS A 351 -21.39 -9.93 -16.57
C LYS A 351 -20.34 -10.25 -15.49
N ASN A 352 -19.08 -10.42 -15.87
CA ASN A 352 -17.95 -10.76 -14.99
C ASN A 352 -18.14 -12.06 -14.18
N TYR A 353 -18.93 -13.01 -14.68
CA TYR A 353 -19.05 -14.34 -14.07
C TYR A 353 -17.84 -15.22 -14.40
N ILE A 354 -17.18 -14.95 -15.53
CA ILE A 354 -15.88 -15.49 -15.92
C ILE A 354 -15.05 -14.34 -16.50
N ASN A 355 -13.72 -14.47 -16.49
CA ASN A 355 -12.86 -13.49 -17.13
C ASN A 355 -12.63 -13.81 -18.62
N GLY A 356 -12.00 -12.87 -19.34
CA GLY A 356 -11.69 -13.03 -20.76
C GLY A 356 -10.73 -14.20 -21.04
N GLU A 357 -9.78 -14.46 -20.14
CA GLU A 357 -8.86 -15.59 -20.26
C GLU A 357 -9.58 -16.95 -20.24
N MET A 358 -10.46 -17.17 -19.26
CA MET A 358 -11.28 -18.39 -19.17
C MET A 358 -12.14 -18.56 -20.42
N THR A 359 -12.72 -17.46 -20.92
CA THR A 359 -13.47 -17.46 -22.18
C THR A 359 -12.62 -17.95 -23.35
N ASN A 360 -11.40 -17.42 -23.50
CA ASN A 360 -10.47 -17.80 -24.57
C ASN A 360 -10.04 -19.26 -24.47
N LEU A 361 -9.73 -19.74 -23.27
CA LEU A 361 -9.34 -21.13 -23.03
C LEU A 361 -10.47 -22.11 -23.36
N VAL A 362 -11.71 -21.84 -22.95
CA VAL A 362 -12.86 -22.70 -23.28
C VAL A 362 -13.16 -22.69 -24.79
N LEU A 363 -13.05 -21.53 -25.44
CA LEU A 363 -13.19 -21.43 -26.90
C LEU A 363 -12.07 -22.18 -27.64
N ALA A 364 -10.84 -22.14 -27.13
CA ALA A 364 -9.73 -22.90 -27.67
C ALA A 364 -9.96 -24.41 -27.55
N LEU A 365 -10.41 -24.88 -26.37
CA LEU A 365 -10.79 -26.28 -26.18
C LEU A 365 -11.89 -26.71 -27.15
N SER A 366 -12.92 -25.87 -27.35
CA SER A 366 -13.99 -26.13 -28.33
C SER A 366 -13.44 -26.31 -29.76
N ARG A 367 -12.49 -25.46 -30.18
CA ARG A 367 -11.81 -25.56 -31.48
C ARG A 367 -10.94 -26.81 -31.61
N ILE A 368 -10.28 -27.24 -30.54
CA ILE A 368 -9.53 -28.49 -30.48
C ILE A 368 -10.48 -29.68 -30.65
N VAL A 369 -11.55 -29.75 -29.86
CA VAL A 369 -12.57 -30.80 -29.92
C VAL A 369 -13.19 -30.89 -31.32
N LYS A 370 -13.43 -29.76 -31.97
CA LYS A 370 -13.96 -29.71 -33.34
C LYS A 370 -13.01 -30.32 -34.38
N ARG A 371 -11.70 -30.12 -34.24
CA ARG A 371 -10.68 -30.58 -35.21
C ARG A 371 -10.10 -31.96 -34.91
N GLN A 372 -10.25 -32.46 -33.69
CA GLN A 372 -9.71 -33.76 -33.29
C GLN A 372 -10.38 -34.91 -34.05
N ASP A 373 -9.57 -35.87 -34.53
CA ASP A 373 -10.03 -37.07 -35.23
C ASP A 373 -10.97 -37.92 -34.35
N LEU A 374 -12.00 -38.52 -34.97
CA LEU A 374 -12.96 -39.38 -34.27
C LEU A 374 -12.28 -40.56 -33.56
N ARG A 375 -11.22 -41.14 -34.15
CA ARG A 375 -10.47 -42.23 -33.52
C ARG A 375 -9.77 -41.79 -32.24
N LEU A 376 -9.11 -40.63 -32.28
CA LEU A 376 -8.44 -40.05 -31.11
C LEU A 376 -9.44 -39.72 -29.98
N LYS A 377 -10.68 -39.35 -30.34
CA LYS A 377 -11.76 -39.15 -29.36
C LYS A 377 -12.23 -40.46 -28.73
N GLN A 378 -12.39 -41.52 -29.53
CA GLN A 378 -12.74 -42.86 -29.04
C GLN A 378 -11.64 -43.43 -28.14
N ASP A 379 -10.38 -43.19 -28.50
CA ASP A 379 -9.19 -43.58 -27.72
C ASP A 379 -8.95 -42.66 -26.51
N LYS A 380 -9.82 -41.68 -26.27
CA LYS A 380 -9.75 -40.73 -25.15
C LYS A 380 -8.42 -39.99 -25.05
N VAL A 381 -7.80 -39.68 -26.18
CA VAL A 381 -6.58 -38.86 -26.22
C VAL A 381 -6.95 -37.43 -25.80
N MET A 382 -6.39 -36.98 -24.69
CA MET A 382 -6.66 -35.64 -24.16
C MET A 382 -5.68 -34.63 -24.75
N PRO A 383 -6.13 -33.40 -25.08
CA PRO A 383 -5.21 -32.34 -25.45
C PRO A 383 -4.27 -32.00 -24.29
N SER A 384 -3.03 -31.69 -24.62
CA SER A 384 -2.04 -31.21 -23.65
C SER A 384 -2.28 -29.73 -23.31
N ILE A 385 -1.62 -29.27 -22.24
CA ILE A 385 -1.60 -27.84 -21.89
C ILE A 385 -1.01 -26.98 -23.02
N LEU A 386 -0.02 -27.51 -23.75
CA LEU A 386 0.58 -26.81 -24.89
C LEU A 386 -0.39 -26.69 -26.05
N ASP A 387 -1.18 -27.74 -26.33
CA ASP A 387 -2.22 -27.69 -27.37
C ASP A 387 -3.26 -26.61 -27.05
N LEU A 388 -3.70 -26.57 -25.79
CA LEU A 388 -4.69 -25.61 -25.34
C LEU A 388 -4.16 -24.16 -25.38
N LEU A 389 -2.98 -23.92 -24.83
CA LEU A 389 -2.37 -22.59 -24.79
C LEU A 389 -2.03 -22.08 -26.20
N LYS A 390 -1.58 -22.96 -27.10
CA LYS A 390 -1.33 -22.64 -28.50
C LYS A 390 -2.61 -22.24 -29.22
N GLU A 391 -3.68 -23.01 -29.04
CA GLU A 391 -4.96 -22.69 -29.69
C GLU A 391 -5.63 -21.44 -29.11
N ALA A 392 -5.35 -21.13 -27.84
CA ALA A 392 -5.75 -19.89 -27.18
C ALA A 392 -4.83 -18.70 -27.47
N TYR A 393 -3.79 -18.88 -28.30
CA TYR A 393 -2.83 -17.84 -28.71
C TYR A 393 -1.94 -17.27 -27.58
N TYR A 394 -1.76 -18.02 -26.50
CA TYR A 394 -0.81 -17.66 -25.44
C TYR A 394 0.64 -18.01 -25.80
N ILE A 395 0.82 -19.04 -26.63
CA ILE A 395 2.13 -19.49 -27.14
C ILE A 395 2.02 -19.83 -28.63
N ASN A 396 3.15 -19.88 -29.34
CA ASN A 396 3.21 -20.23 -30.76
C ASN A 396 3.86 -21.62 -30.98
N SER A 397 3.98 -22.04 -32.24
CA SER A 397 4.59 -23.33 -32.61
C SER A 397 6.04 -23.46 -32.16
N ASP A 398 6.83 -22.40 -32.34
CA ASP A 398 8.26 -22.39 -31.99
C ASP A 398 8.45 -22.52 -30.48
N THR A 399 7.64 -21.80 -29.69
CA THR A 399 7.60 -21.93 -28.23
C THR A 399 7.21 -23.34 -27.82
N THR A 400 6.23 -23.93 -28.49
CA THR A 400 5.78 -25.31 -28.20
C THR A 400 6.91 -26.32 -28.41
N GLU A 401 7.60 -26.23 -29.55
CA GLU A 401 8.73 -27.12 -29.88
C GLU A 401 9.91 -26.94 -28.93
N TRP A 402 10.21 -25.69 -28.57
CA TRP A 402 11.24 -25.38 -27.59
C TRP A 402 10.93 -25.98 -26.22
N VAL A 403 9.71 -25.80 -25.70
CA VAL A 403 9.31 -26.35 -24.38
C VAL A 403 9.36 -27.89 -24.38
N LEU A 404 8.94 -28.55 -25.46
CA LEU A 404 9.02 -30.00 -25.59
C LEU A 404 10.48 -30.48 -25.57
N THR A 405 11.36 -29.79 -26.28
CA THR A 405 12.80 -30.10 -26.31
C THR A 405 13.42 -29.93 -24.92
N GLU A 406 13.13 -28.83 -24.23
CA GLU A 406 13.61 -28.56 -22.88
C GLU A 406 13.06 -29.56 -21.85
N ASN A 407 11.80 -29.97 -21.98
CA ASN A 407 11.20 -31.02 -21.16
C ASN A 407 11.93 -32.36 -21.34
N LEU A 408 12.31 -32.73 -22.57
CA LEU A 408 13.07 -33.95 -22.84
C LEU A 408 14.49 -33.91 -22.25
N ILE A 409 15.16 -32.76 -22.33
CA ILE A 409 16.54 -32.59 -21.83
C ILE A 409 16.56 -32.52 -20.30
N LYS A 410 15.75 -31.62 -19.72
CA LYS A 410 15.79 -31.27 -18.30
C LYS A 410 14.88 -32.15 -17.44
N LYS A 411 13.94 -32.89 -18.04
CA LYS A 411 12.93 -33.71 -17.35
C LYS A 411 12.09 -32.92 -16.32
N LYS A 412 11.95 -31.62 -16.53
CA LYS A 412 11.11 -30.73 -15.70
C LYS A 412 9.66 -30.72 -16.18
N PRO A 413 8.65 -30.58 -15.29
CA PRO A 413 7.26 -30.39 -15.70
C PRO A 413 7.09 -29.23 -16.70
N ILE A 414 6.21 -29.40 -17.68
CA ILE A 414 5.95 -28.38 -18.71
C ILE A 414 5.47 -27.06 -18.07
N ALA A 415 4.59 -27.13 -17.07
CA ALA A 415 4.11 -25.96 -16.34
C ALA A 415 5.26 -25.16 -15.69
N GLU A 416 6.22 -25.85 -15.07
CA GLU A 416 7.40 -25.22 -14.46
C GLU A 416 8.28 -24.53 -15.53
N LEU A 417 8.49 -25.19 -16.67
CA LEU A 417 9.25 -24.60 -17.79
C LEU A 417 8.58 -23.34 -18.36
N LEU A 418 7.24 -23.33 -18.45
CA LEU A 418 6.49 -22.16 -18.92
C LEU A 418 6.58 -20.98 -17.93
N GLU A 419 6.49 -21.26 -16.63
CA GLU A 419 6.56 -20.25 -15.56
C GLU A 419 7.98 -19.69 -15.41
N GLU A 420 9.01 -20.54 -15.27
CA GLU A 420 10.40 -20.12 -15.03
C GLU A 420 10.99 -19.29 -16.18
N ASN A 421 10.53 -19.53 -17.41
CA ASN A 421 11.01 -18.82 -18.60
C ASN A 421 10.10 -17.66 -19.01
N PHE A 422 9.16 -17.26 -18.13
CA PHE A 422 8.23 -16.15 -18.37
C PHE A 422 7.44 -16.26 -19.68
N LEU A 423 7.18 -17.48 -20.13
CA LEU A 423 6.44 -17.74 -21.37
C LEU A 423 4.94 -17.60 -21.16
N VAL A 424 4.45 -18.05 -20.01
CA VAL A 424 3.04 -17.99 -19.62
C VAL A 424 2.95 -17.73 -18.12
N SER A 425 2.00 -16.89 -17.70
CA SER A 425 1.83 -16.57 -16.28
C SER A 425 1.35 -17.79 -15.48
N LYS A 426 1.70 -17.85 -14.19
CA LYS A 426 1.23 -18.88 -13.27
C LYS A 426 -0.30 -18.99 -13.22
N GLN A 427 -0.99 -17.85 -13.26
CA GLN A 427 -2.45 -17.81 -13.27
C GLN A 427 -3.03 -18.44 -14.54
N THR A 428 -2.47 -18.10 -15.70
CA THR A 428 -2.88 -18.65 -17.00
C THR A 428 -2.63 -20.16 -17.07
N ILE A 429 -1.49 -20.63 -16.54
CA ILE A 429 -1.18 -22.07 -16.41
C ILE A 429 -2.25 -22.76 -15.57
N GLY A 430 -2.54 -22.24 -14.37
CA GLY A 430 -3.56 -22.81 -13.49
C GLY A 430 -4.96 -22.84 -14.10
N ASN A 431 -5.36 -21.81 -14.85
CA ASN A 431 -6.63 -21.78 -15.55
C ASN A 431 -6.69 -22.79 -16.71
N ALA A 432 -5.59 -22.96 -17.45
CA ALA A 432 -5.49 -23.96 -18.51
C ALA A 432 -5.55 -25.39 -17.94
N GLU A 433 -4.85 -25.67 -16.84
CA GLU A 433 -4.90 -26.95 -16.14
C GLU A 433 -6.31 -27.26 -15.63
N LEU A 434 -7.00 -26.28 -15.05
CA LEU A 434 -8.38 -26.43 -14.59
C LEU A 434 -9.32 -26.82 -15.74
N VAL A 435 -9.24 -26.11 -16.88
CA VAL A 435 -10.06 -26.40 -18.07
C VAL A 435 -9.81 -27.83 -18.57
N LEU A 436 -8.55 -28.26 -18.63
CA LEU A 436 -8.18 -29.60 -19.05
C LEU A 436 -8.61 -30.69 -18.06
N ASP A 437 -8.49 -30.46 -16.75
CA ASP A 437 -8.92 -31.41 -15.73
C ASP A 437 -10.43 -31.64 -15.77
N ILE A 438 -11.22 -30.56 -15.84
CA ILE A 438 -12.68 -30.64 -15.98
C ILE A 438 -13.03 -31.44 -17.24
N PHE A 439 -12.42 -31.08 -18.38
CA PHE A 439 -12.67 -31.76 -19.64
C PHE A 439 -12.35 -33.25 -19.57
N LYS A 440 -11.19 -33.60 -19.04
CA LYS A 440 -10.72 -34.99 -18.86
C LYS A 440 -11.69 -35.79 -18.00
N LYS A 441 -12.15 -35.22 -16.87
CA LYS A 441 -13.08 -35.90 -15.95
C LYS A 441 -14.44 -36.15 -16.60
N LEU A 442 -14.94 -35.21 -17.41
CA LEU A 442 -16.20 -35.37 -18.14
C LEU A 442 -16.09 -36.37 -19.29
N ALA A 443 -15.01 -36.32 -20.08
CA ALA A 443 -14.82 -37.19 -21.23
C ALA A 443 -14.53 -38.66 -20.84
N ASN A 444 -13.93 -38.89 -19.67
CA ASN A 444 -13.51 -40.23 -19.25
C ASN A 444 -14.58 -41.08 -18.55
N LYS A 445 -15.70 -40.50 -18.09
CA LYS A 445 -16.70 -41.17 -17.22
C LYS A 445 -17.51 -42.32 -17.86
N SER A 446 -17.17 -42.81 -19.05
CA SER A 446 -17.67 -44.13 -19.44
C SER A 446 -17.16 -45.16 -18.42
N VAL A 447 -18.10 -45.85 -17.76
CA VAL A 447 -17.96 -46.92 -16.74
C VAL A 447 -18.02 -46.46 -15.27
N ILE A 448 -19.17 -45.97 -14.79
CA ILE A 448 -19.82 -46.47 -13.55
C ILE A 448 -21.34 -46.22 -13.72
N PHE A 449 -22.03 -47.15 -14.38
CA PHE A 449 -23.45 -47.44 -14.17
C PHE A 449 -23.61 -48.96 -14.16
#